data_AF-A0A1H3Y616-F1
#
_entry.id   AF-A0A1H3Y616-F1
#
_cell.length_a   1.000
_cell.length_b   1.000
_cell.length_c   1.000
_cell.angle_alpha   90.00
_cell.angle_beta   90.00
_cell.angle_gamma   90.00
#
_symmetry.space_group_name_H-M   'P 1'
#
loop_
_entity.id
_entity.type
_entity.pdbx_description
1 polymer ?
#
loop_
_entity_poly.entity_id
_entity_poly.type
_entity_poly.pdbx_seq_one_letter_code
_entity_poly.pdbx_strand_id
1 'polypeptide(L)'
;MSRIVTLFCQENGIGKEKARVLAHCIEELRVNIIRHGFNDGEPHAIDVRILAKEKGIILRIRDDCRPFNPVNYYRIYEHDDNLEKI
;
A
#
# COMPACT_ATOMS: atom_id res chain seq x y z
N MET A 1 -7.21 11.07 3.68
CA MET A 1 -5.77 10.88 3.38
C MET A 1 -5.35 11.56 2.07
N SER A 2 -6.16 11.48 0.99
CA SER A 2 -5.87 12.09 -0.32
C SER A 2 -5.55 13.60 -0.30
N ARG A 3 -6.17 14.39 0.60
CA ARG A 3 -5.92 15.84 0.71
C ARG A 3 -4.49 16.15 1.15
N ILE A 4 -3.97 15.43 2.15
CA ILE A 4 -2.58 15.62 2.66
C ILE A 4 -1.57 15.29 1.56
N VAL A 5 -1.79 14.17 0.86
CA VAL A 5 -0.94 13.75 -0.27
C VAL A 5 -0.95 14.78 -1.39
N THR A 6 -2.14 15.30 -1.73
CA THR A 6 -2.30 16.33 -2.77
C THR A 6 -1.54 17.60 -2.40
N LEU A 7 -1.70 18.10 -1.18
CA LEU A 7 -1.01 19.31 -0.71
C LEU A 7 0.51 19.13 -0.71
N PHE A 8 1.00 18.03 -0.14
CA PHE A 8 2.43 17.69 -0.16
C PHE A 8 2.97 17.66 -1.60
N CYS A 9 2.23 17.05 -2.53
CA CYS A 9 2.65 17.00 -3.92
C CYS A 9 2.69 18.39 -4.57
N GLN A 10 1.68 19.23 -4.32
CA GLN A 10 1.64 20.60 -4.83
C GLN A 10 2.81 21.43 -4.32
N GLU A 11 3.11 21.38 -3.02
CA GLU A 11 4.22 22.10 -2.39
C GLU A 11 5.59 21.66 -2.92
N ASN A 12 5.70 20.42 -3.38
CA ASN A 12 6.95 19.84 -3.91
C ASN A 12 7.00 19.82 -5.45
N GLY A 13 6.12 20.55 -6.15
CA GLY A 13 6.12 20.64 -7.62
C GLY A 13 5.78 19.32 -8.33
N ILE A 14 5.16 18.38 -7.63
CA ILE A 14 4.75 17.08 -8.17
C ILE A 14 3.44 17.25 -8.95
N GLY A 15 3.43 16.80 -10.20
CA GLY A 15 2.26 16.87 -11.08
C GLY A 15 1.04 16.12 -10.53
N LYS A 16 -0.16 16.63 -10.84
CA LYS A 16 -1.46 16.12 -10.35
C LYS A 16 -1.67 14.63 -10.62
N GLU A 17 -1.21 14.13 -11.75
CA GLU A 17 -1.33 12.71 -12.10
C GLU A 17 -0.53 11.82 -11.13
N LYS A 18 0.73 12.16 -10.86
CA LYS A 18 1.57 11.44 -9.88
C LYS A 18 0.98 11.53 -8.47
N ALA A 19 0.45 12.69 -8.09
CA ALA A 19 -0.24 12.87 -6.81
C ALA A 19 -1.47 11.95 -6.68
N ARG A 20 -2.26 11.83 -7.76
CA ARG A 20 -3.42 10.94 -7.82
C ARG A 20 -3.02 9.48 -7.69
N VAL A 21 -2.01 9.04 -8.45
CA VAL A 21 -1.49 7.66 -8.38
C VAL A 21 -1.00 7.36 -6.97
N LEU A 22 -0.19 8.25 -6.39
CA LEU A 22 0.32 8.09 -5.02
C LEU A 22 -0.80 7.99 -3.98
N ALA A 23 -1.82 8.85 -4.07
CA ALA A 23 -2.96 8.81 -3.16
C ALA A 23 -3.72 7.48 -3.27
N HIS A 24 -3.92 6.96 -4.48
CA HIS A 24 -4.60 5.69 -4.70
C HIS A 24 -3.79 4.51 -4.16
N CYS A 25 -2.48 4.48 -4.41
CA CYS A 25 -1.59 3.45 -3.85
C CYS A 25 -1.67 3.39 -2.32
N ILE A 26 -1.67 4.54 -1.63
CA ILE A 26 -1.77 4.57 -0.17
C ILE A 26 -3.15 4.08 0.29
N GLU A 27 -4.23 4.45 -0.41
CA GLU A 27 -5.58 4.01 -0.08
C GLU A 27 -5.71 2.48 -0.16
N GLU A 28 -5.26 1.88 -1.27
CA GLU A 28 -5.33 0.44 -1.49
C GLU A 28 -4.41 -0.34 -0.53
N LEU A 29 -3.17 0.11 -0.34
CA LEU A 29 -2.25 -0.56 0.59
C LEU A 29 -2.74 -0.50 2.03
N ARG A 30 -3.33 0.63 2.46
CA ARG A 30 -3.96 0.73 3.78
C ARG A 30 -5.11 -0.27 3.93
N VAL A 31 -5.97 -0.38 2.91
CA VAL A 31 -7.09 -1.33 2.91
C VAL A 31 -6.57 -2.77 3.01
N ASN A 32 -5.52 -3.12 2.28
CA ASN A 32 -4.91 -4.44 2.35
C ASN A 32 -4.36 -4.76 3.75
N ILE A 33 -3.63 -3.82 4.36
CA ILE A 33 -3.09 -4.01 5.73
C ILE A 33 -4.22 -4.23 6.73
N ILE A 34 -5.26 -3.37 6.72
CA ILE A 34 -6.39 -3.50 7.66
C ILE A 34 -7.13 -4.82 7.46
N ARG A 35 -7.44 -5.18 6.20
CA ARG A 35 -8.22 -6.40 5.91
C ARG A 35 -7.51 -7.69 6.27
N HIS A 36 -6.19 -7.75 6.11
CA HIS A 36 -5.44 -9.00 6.24
C HIS A 36 -4.57 -9.08 7.49
N GLY A 37 -4.31 -7.93 8.13
CA GLY A 37 -3.40 -7.81 9.25
C GLY A 37 -4.07 -7.49 10.59
N PHE A 38 -5.20 -6.77 10.61
CA PHE A 38 -5.84 -6.29 11.85
C PHE A 38 -7.01 -7.21 12.26
N ASN A 39 -6.73 -8.48 12.53
CA ASN A 39 -7.74 -9.52 12.72
C ASN A 39 -7.76 -10.15 14.13
N ASP A 40 -7.01 -9.61 15.08
CA ASP A 40 -6.91 -10.11 16.46
C ASP A 40 -7.74 -9.27 17.47
N GLY A 41 -8.28 -8.13 17.05
CA GLY A 41 -9.07 -7.22 17.89
C GLY A 41 -8.23 -6.25 18.72
N GLU A 42 -6.90 -6.23 18.55
CA GLU A 42 -5.99 -5.34 19.25
C GLU A 42 -5.77 -4.02 18.49
N PRO A 43 -5.31 -2.96 19.17
CA PRO A 43 -4.90 -1.73 18.51
C PRO A 43 -3.64 -1.93 17.65
N HIS A 44 -3.71 -1.50 16.40
CA HIS A 44 -2.59 -1.53 15.46
C HIS A 44 -2.26 -0.15 14.89
N ALA A 45 -1.09 -0.02 14.27
CA ALA A 45 -0.62 1.24 13.71
C ALA A 45 -0.09 1.09 12.27
N ILE A 46 -0.43 2.06 11.42
CA ILE A 46 0.14 2.18 10.07
C ILE A 46 0.95 3.48 10.00
N ASP A 47 2.27 3.37 9.83
CA ASP A 47 3.20 4.49 9.64
C ASP A 47 3.38 4.74 8.14
N VAL A 48 2.89 5.87 7.65
CA VAL A 48 3.05 6.30 6.26
C VAL A 48 4.03 7.47 6.20
N ARG A 49 5.05 7.35 5.36
CA ARG A 49 6.02 8.42 5.08
C ARG A 49 6.17 8.64 3.58
N ILE A 50 6.13 9.90 3.17
CA ILE A 50 6.34 10.34 1.78
C ILE A 50 7.56 11.23 1.76
N LEU A 51 8.46 11.02 0.80
CA LEU A 51 9.65 11.83 0.60
C LEU A 51 9.76 12.25 -0.86
N ALA A 52 9.81 13.56 -1.10
CA ALA A 52 10.10 14.12 -2.42
C ALA A 52 11.61 14.12 -2.65
N LYS A 53 12.03 13.73 -3.84
CA LYS A 53 13.42 13.72 -4.31
C LYS A 53 13.48 14.35 -5.69
N GLU A 54 14.67 14.80 -6.10
CA GLU A 54 14.89 15.42 -7.42
C GLU A 54 14.33 14.60 -8.59
N LYS A 55 14.40 13.26 -8.50
CA LYS A 55 13.94 12.34 -9.56
C LYS A 55 12.64 11.61 -9.25
N GLY A 56 11.89 11.99 -8.22
CA GLY A 56 10.60 11.34 -7.94
C GLY A 56 10.15 11.37 -6.48
N ILE A 57 9.39 10.34 -6.10
CA ILE A 57 8.75 10.24 -4.79
C ILE A 57 9.07 8.87 -4.22
N ILE A 58 9.45 8.84 -2.94
CA ILE A 58 9.57 7.61 -2.17
C ILE A 58 8.38 7.55 -1.22
N LEU A 59 7.59 6.49 -1.35
CA LEU A 59 6.55 6.11 -0.40
C LEU A 59 7.08 4.98 0.48
N ARG A 60 6.95 5.13 1.80
CA ARG A 60 7.20 4.07 2.76
C ARG A 60 5.95 3.86 3.61
N ILE A 61 5.53 2.62 3.73
CA ILE A 61 4.46 2.19 4.63
C ILE A 61 5.05 1.13 5.56
N ARG A 62 4.78 1.23 6.86
CA ARG A 62 5.09 0.19 7.85
C ARG A 62 3.84 -0.12 8.66
N ASP A 63 3.69 -1.38 9.01
CA ASP A 63 2.67 -1.90 9.89
C ASP A 63 3.30 -2.92 10.85
N ASP A 64 2.55 -3.27 11.88
CA ASP A 64 2.91 -4.23 12.92
C ASP A 64 2.26 -5.60 12.73
N CYS A 65 1.80 -5.91 11.51
CA CYS A 65 1.12 -7.17 11.23
C CYS A 65 2.11 -8.33 11.09
N ARG A 66 1.57 -9.54 11.06
CA ARG A 66 2.34 -10.74 10.72
C ARG A 66 3.11 -10.56 9.40
N PRO A 67 4.38 -11.02 9.31
CA PRO A 67 5.16 -10.91 8.08
C PRO A 67 4.44 -11.52 6.88
N PHE A 68 4.26 -10.71 5.83
CA PHE A 68 3.78 -11.17 4.54
C PHE A 68 4.95 -11.62 3.68
N ASN A 69 4.93 -12.88 3.24
CA ASN A 69 5.88 -13.38 2.24
C ASN A 69 5.19 -13.49 0.88
N PRO A 70 5.52 -12.61 -0.10
CA PRO A 70 4.91 -12.63 -1.42
C PRO A 70 5.16 -13.94 -2.17
N VAL A 71 6.34 -14.55 -2.02
CA VAL A 71 6.68 -15.81 -2.71
C VAL A 71 5.77 -16.93 -2.24
N ASN A 72 5.52 -17.01 -0.93
CA ASN A 72 4.61 -18.01 -0.38
C ASN A 72 3.17 -17.72 -0.81
N TYR A 73 2.77 -16.44 -0.86
CA TYR A 73 1.44 -16.05 -1.34
C TYR A 73 1.21 -16.49 -2.79
N TYR A 74 2.13 -16.19 -3.72
CA TYR A 74 1.97 -16.59 -5.12
C TYR A 74 2.02 -18.12 -5.33
N ARG A 75 2.84 -18.84 -4.56
CA ARG A 75 2.89 -20.32 -4.63
C ARG A 75 1.56 -20.99 -4.28
N ILE A 76 0.77 -20.39 -3.38
CA ILE A 76 -0.57 -20.90 -3.05
C ILE A 76 -1.50 -20.81 -4.27
N TYR A 77 -1.36 -19.77 -5.10
CA TYR A 77 -2.15 -19.58 -6.31
C TYR A 77 -1.60 -20.32 -7.54
N GLU A 78 -0.29 -20.55 -7.64
CA GLU A 78 0.30 -21.37 -8.72
C GLU A 78 -0.03 -22.87 -8.59
N HIS A 79 -0.39 -23.35 -7.40
CA HIS A 79 -0.88 -24.71 -7.19
C HIS A 79 -2.41 -24.84 -7.30
N ASP A 80 -3.11 -23.74 -7.57
CA ASP A 80 -4.57 -23.67 -7.74
C ASP A 80 -4.98 -23.51 -9.22
N ASP A 81 -4.05 -23.76 -10.16
CA ASP A 81 -4.33 -23.91 -11.60
C ASP A 81 -5.01 -25.27 -11.94
N ASN A 82 -5.55 -25.95 -10.92
CA ASN A 82 -6.39 -27.14 -11.05
C ASN A 82 -7.81 -26.93 -10.49
N LEU A 83 -8.29 -25.69 -10.41
CA LEU A 83 -9.73 -25.43 -10.38
C LEU A 83 -10.27 -25.61 -11.80
N GLU A 84 -10.68 -26.85 -12.03
CA GLU A 84 -11.18 -27.40 -13.29
C GLU A 84 -12.23 -26.51 -13.96
N LYS A 85 -12.12 -26.50 -15.30
CA LYS A 85 -13.26 -26.41 -16.20
C LYS A 85 -14.44 -27.24 -15.65
N ILE A 86 -15.49 -26.58 -15.19
CA ILE A 86 -16.88 -27.10 -15.20
C ILE A 86 -17.78 -25.98 -15.69
#